data_AF-X0U0B3-F1
#
_entry.id   AF-X0U0B3-F1
#
_cell.length_a   1.000
_cell.length_b   1.000
_cell.length_c   1.000
_cell.angle_alpha   90.00
_cell.angle_beta   90.00
_cell.angle_gamma   90.00
#
_symmetry.space_group_name_H-M   'P 1'
#
loop_
_entity.id
_entity.type
_entity.pdbx_description
1 polymer ?
#
loop_
_entity_poly.entity_id
_entity_poly.type
_entity_poly.pdbx_seq_one_letter_code
_entity_poly.pdbx_strand_id
1 'polypeptide(L)'
;MPAETAQTLEATAADDHRGGLRSRSFLGLLFTQFLGAVNDNMFRWLVVPIGKDIVEELYGKQHVPVALSAGLACFVLPYILLAAPAGYLADRFSKRSVIVACKVAELVIMVLG
;
A
#
# COMPACT_ATOMS: atom_id res chain seq x y z
N MET A 1 2.94 53.41 5.36
CA MET A 1 3.80 52.21 5.49
C MET A 1 3.55 51.36 6.77
N PRO A 2 2.29 51.14 7.23
CA PRO A 2 2.00 50.05 8.19
C PRO A 2 1.00 48.97 7.71
N ALA A 3 0.40 49.12 6.52
CA ALA A 3 -0.62 48.19 6.01
C ALA A 3 -0.03 46.92 5.35
N GLU A 4 1.17 47.02 4.78
CA GLU A 4 1.84 45.91 4.07
C GLU A 4 2.39 44.83 5.02
N THR A 5 2.80 45.22 6.22
CA THR A 5 3.32 44.33 7.27
C THR A 5 2.21 43.50 7.93
N ALA A 6 0.97 43.99 7.97
CA ALA A 6 -0.17 43.21 8.47
C ALA A 6 -0.60 42.13 7.46
N GLN A 7 -0.62 42.46 6.17
CA GLN A 7 -0.99 41.52 5.10
C GLN A 7 0.02 40.38 4.92
N THR A 8 1.31 40.63 5.16
CA THR A 8 2.34 39.58 5.13
C THR A 8 2.22 38.63 6.33
N LEU A 9 1.83 39.12 7.52
CA LEU A 9 1.60 38.26 8.69
C LEU A 9 0.34 37.39 8.53
N GLU A 10 -0.74 37.93 7.97
CA GLU A 10 -1.95 37.15 7.67
C GLU A 10 -1.74 36.11 6.56
N ALA A 11 -0.94 36.44 5.53
CA ALA A 11 -0.57 35.48 4.48
C ALA A 11 0.29 34.32 4.99
N THR A 12 1.08 34.53 6.05
CA THR A 12 1.92 33.49 6.67
C THR A 12 1.12 32.62 7.66
N ALA A 13 0.05 33.16 8.25
CA ALA A 13 -0.84 32.44 9.17
C ALA A 13 -1.82 31.49 8.45
N ALA A 14 -2.07 31.70 7.15
CA ALA A 14 -3.04 30.94 6.38
C ALA A 14 -2.52 29.60 5.79
N ASP A 15 -1.21 29.32 5.82
CA ASP A 15 -0.64 28.08 5.27
C ASP A 15 -0.46 26.94 6.31
N ASP A 16 -0.80 27.17 7.58
CA ASP A 16 -0.75 26.15 8.65
C ASP A 16 -2.04 25.31 8.72
N HIS A 17 -2.57 24.91 7.56
CA HIS A 17 -3.76 24.03 7.45
C HIS A 17 -3.43 22.66 6.84
N ARG A 18 -2.15 22.35 6.68
CA ARG A 18 -1.68 21.06 6.18
C ARG A 18 -1.28 20.22 7.39
N GLY A 19 -2.21 19.39 7.87
CA GLY A 19 -2.03 18.57 9.07
C GLY A 19 -0.63 17.96 9.15
N GLY A 20 0.14 18.37 10.16
CA GLY A 20 1.54 17.99 10.30
C GLY A 20 1.74 16.48 10.43
N LEU A 21 3.01 16.05 10.46
CA LEU A 21 3.43 14.64 10.57
C LEU A 21 2.90 13.89 11.81
N ARG A 22 2.29 14.61 12.76
CA ARG A 22 1.62 14.06 13.96
C ARG A 22 0.10 14.16 13.91
N SER A 23 -0.48 14.56 12.78
CA SER A 23 -1.93 14.62 12.61
C SER A 23 -2.51 13.21 12.63
N ARG A 24 -3.68 13.05 13.26
CA ARG A 24 -4.38 11.76 13.38
C ARG A 24 -4.65 11.12 12.01
N SER A 25 -4.96 11.95 11.01
CA SER A 25 -5.18 11.50 9.63
C SER A 25 -3.91 10.95 8.97
N PHE A 26 -2.76 11.58 9.20
CA PHE A 26 -1.48 11.10 8.68
C PHE A 26 -1.06 9.79 9.36
N LEU A 27 -1.18 9.70 10.69
CA LEU A 27 -0.92 8.46 11.42
C LEU A 27 -1.84 7.33 10.96
N GLY A 28 -3.13 7.61 10.77
CA GLY A 28 -4.09 6.61 10.28
C GLY A 28 -3.76 6.11 8.87
N LEU A 29 -3.31 7.00 7.98
CA LEU A 29 -2.81 6.63 6.66
C LEU A 29 -1.53 5.81 6.76
N LEU A 30 -0.57 6.23 7.58
CA LEU A 30 0.69 5.52 7.79
C LEU A 30 0.46 4.09 8.30
N PHE A 31 -0.40 3.94 9.31
CA PHE A 31 -0.78 2.61 9.83
C PHE A 31 -1.45 1.77 8.75
N THR A 32 -2.39 2.35 7.99
CA THR A 32 -3.02 1.64 6.87
C THR A 32 -1.99 1.15 5.85
N GLN A 33 -1.08 2.02 5.41
CA GLN A 33 -0.05 1.66 4.45
C GLN A 33 0.92 0.62 5.01
N PHE A 34 1.25 0.72 6.31
CA PHE A 34 2.09 -0.25 6.99
C PHE A 34 1.43 -1.62 7.09
N LEU A 35 0.18 -1.69 7.55
CA LEU A 35 -0.56 -2.95 7.66
C LEU A 35 -0.74 -3.60 6.28
N GLY A 36 -1.05 -2.82 5.24
CA GLY A 36 -1.12 -3.32 3.88
C GLY A 36 0.21 -3.91 3.40
N ALA A 37 1.32 -3.19 3.61
CA ALA A 37 2.65 -3.68 3.27
C ALA A 37 3.03 -4.96 4.05
N VAL A 38 2.66 -5.05 5.32
CA VAL A 38 2.86 -6.26 6.13
C VAL A 38 2.03 -7.41 5.58
N ASN A 39 0.75 -7.20 5.29
CA ASN A 39 -0.14 -8.22 4.71
C ASN A 39 0.41 -8.78 3.40
N ASP A 40 0.78 -7.91 2.47
CA ASP A 40 1.24 -8.29 1.13
C ASP A 40 2.56 -9.06 1.15
N ASN A 41 3.38 -8.84 2.18
CA ASN A 41 4.68 -9.50 2.33
C ASN A 41 4.65 -10.68 3.32
N MET A 42 3.66 -10.77 4.21
CA MET A 42 3.58 -11.83 5.23
C MET A 42 3.53 -13.21 4.60
N PHE A 43 2.72 -13.39 3.55
CA PHE A 43 2.67 -14.65 2.80
C PHE A 43 4.02 -15.01 2.19
N ARG A 44 4.75 -14.03 1.65
CA ARG A 44 6.10 -14.30 1.13
C ARG A 44 7.03 -14.79 2.24
N TRP A 45 7.02 -14.15 3.41
CA TRP A 45 7.90 -14.54 4.51
C TRP A 45 7.53 -15.87 5.17
N LEU A 46 6.24 -16.24 5.18
CA LEU A 46 5.77 -17.51 5.75
C LEU A 46 5.82 -18.68 4.76
N VAL A 47 5.43 -18.47 3.51
CA VAL A 47 5.28 -19.54 2.50
C VAL A 47 6.59 -19.85 1.79
N VAL A 48 7.48 -18.88 1.58
CA VAL A 48 8.77 -19.13 0.87
C VAL A 48 9.64 -20.18 1.58
N PRO A 49 9.84 -20.15 2.91
CA PRO A 49 10.62 -21.17 3.61
C PRO A 49 10.00 -22.56 3.46
N ILE A 50 8.69 -22.66 3.69
CA ILE A 50 7.93 -23.92 3.62
C ILE A 50 7.97 -24.48 2.18
N GLY A 51 7.70 -23.64 1.18
CA GLY A 51 7.72 -24.03 -0.22
C GLY A 51 9.11 -24.42 -0.70
N LYS A 52 10.16 -23.75 -0.20
CA LYS A 52 11.55 -24.14 -0.45
C LYS A 52 11.81 -25.55 0.08
N ASP A 53 11.45 -25.83 1.32
CA ASP A 53 11.74 -27.13 1.95
C ASP A 53 10.99 -28.28 1.23
N ILE A 54 9.73 -28.06 0.87
CA ILE A 54 8.91 -29.03 0.11
C ILE A 54 9.49 -29.29 -1.28
N VAL A 55 9.88 -28.25 -2.02
CA VAL A 55 10.46 -28.41 -3.37
C VAL A 55 11.83 -29.08 -3.30
N GLU A 56 12.61 -28.74 -2.28
CA GLU A 56 13.91 -29.35 -2.03
C GLU A 56 13.78 -30.86 -1.75
N GLU A 57 12.77 -31.27 -0.98
CA GLU A 57 12.50 -32.67 -0.65
C GLU A 57 11.97 -33.47 -1.86
N LEU A 58 11.00 -32.93 -2.60
CA LEU A 58 10.31 -33.64 -3.68
C LEU A 58 11.07 -33.64 -5.02
N TYR A 59 11.75 -32.53 -5.34
CA TYR A 59 12.34 -32.30 -6.66
C TYR A 59 13.86 -32.06 -6.59
N GLY A 60 14.41 -31.78 -5.41
CA GLY A 60 15.84 -31.52 -5.22
C GLY A 60 16.20 -30.03 -5.32
N LYS A 61 17.33 -29.67 -4.70
CA LYS A 61 17.83 -28.28 -4.52
C LYS A 61 17.87 -27.44 -5.79
N GLN A 62 18.10 -28.06 -6.94
CA GLN A 62 18.21 -27.37 -8.24
C GLN A 62 16.90 -26.72 -8.72
N HIS A 63 15.74 -27.20 -8.26
CA HIS A 63 14.43 -26.68 -8.66
C HIS A 63 13.92 -25.56 -7.75
N VAL A 64 14.52 -25.36 -6.58
CA VAL A 64 14.14 -24.33 -5.61
C VAL A 64 14.14 -22.92 -6.21
N PRO A 65 15.19 -22.46 -6.93
CA PRO A 65 15.20 -21.09 -7.45
C PRO A 65 14.08 -20.83 -8.48
N VAL A 66 13.78 -21.83 -9.31
CA VAL A 66 12.71 -21.74 -10.32
C VAL A 66 11.34 -21.71 -9.65
N ALA A 67 11.10 -22.55 -8.65
CA ALA A 67 9.84 -22.54 -7.90
C ALA A 67 9.62 -21.22 -7.15
N LEU A 68 10.66 -20.66 -6.51
CA LEU A 68 10.56 -19.39 -5.79
C LEU A 68 10.31 -18.20 -6.73
N SER A 69 10.98 -18.17 -7.88
CA SER A 69 10.78 -17.12 -8.89
C SER A 69 9.40 -17.21 -9.55
N ALA A 70 8.92 -18.42 -9.86
CA ALA A 70 7.58 -18.63 -10.38
C ALA A 70 6.50 -18.23 -9.35
N GLY A 71 6.66 -18.65 -8.09
CA GLY A 71 5.77 -18.25 -7.00
C GLY A 71 5.72 -16.73 -6.84
N LEU A 72 6.89 -16.07 -6.85
CA LEU A 72 6.98 -14.62 -6.82
C LEU A 72 6.24 -13.96 -7.98
N ALA A 73 6.43 -14.46 -9.21
CA ALA A 73 5.75 -13.96 -10.39
C ALA A 73 4.23 -14.10 -10.26
N CYS A 74 3.73 -15.25 -9.79
CA CYS A 74 2.29 -15.47 -9.58
C CYS A 74 1.67 -14.48 -8.57
N PHE A 75 2.41 -14.07 -7.53
CA PHE A 75 1.95 -13.09 -6.56
C PHE A 75 2.00 -11.64 -7.08
N VAL A 76 3.04 -11.29 -7.84
CA VAL A 76 3.26 -9.90 -8.30
C VAL A 76 2.47 -9.57 -9.57
N LEU A 77 2.28 -10.55 -10.45
CA LEU A 77 1.61 -10.39 -11.74
C LEU A 77 0.19 -9.79 -11.64
N PRO A 78 -0.73 -10.28 -10.78
CA PRO A 78 -2.05 -9.67 -10.66
C PRO A 78 -1.95 -8.21 -10.18
N TYR A 79 -1.00 -7.89 -9.29
CA TYR A 79 -0.79 -6.53 -8.81
C TYR A 79 -0.40 -5.58 -9.96
N ILE A 80 0.50 -6.02 -10.85
CA ILE A 80 0.92 -5.26 -12.02
C ILE A 80 -0.22 -5.11 -13.04
N LEU A 81 -0.95 -6.19 -13.33
CA LEU A 81 -2.05 -6.16 -14.29
C LEU A 81 -3.19 -5.26 -13.83
N LEU A 82 -3.49 -5.25 -12.53
CA LEU A 82 -4.56 -4.45 -11.95
C LEU A 82 -4.14 -3.00 -11.66
N ALA A 83 -2.85 -2.67 -11.68
CA ALA A 83 -2.35 -1.32 -11.39
C ALA A 83 -2.88 -0.26 -12.39
N ALA A 84 -2.85 -0.55 -13.69
CA ALA A 84 -3.32 0.37 -14.73
C ALA A 84 -4.85 0.67 -14.64
N PRO A 85 -5.74 -0.33 -14.57
CA PRO A 85 -7.17 -0.07 -14.42
C PRO A 85 -7.50 0.57 -13.06
N ALA A 86 -6.78 0.24 -11.98
CA ALA A 86 -6.94 0.91 -10.69
C ALA A 86 -6.58 2.40 -10.76
N GLY A 87 -5.49 2.75 -11.45
CA GLY A 87 -5.10 4.15 -11.68
C GLY A 87 -6.15 4.91 -12.48
N TYR A 88 -6.65 4.33 -13.58
CA TYR A 88 -7.73 4.93 -14.36
C TYR A 88 -9.00 5.18 -13.52
N LEU A 89 -9.37 4.23 -12.65
CA LEU A 89 -10.51 4.36 -11.77
C LEU A 89 -10.27 5.46 -10.71
N ALA A 90 -9.07 5.54 -10.15
CA ALA A 90 -8.70 6.55 -9.17
C ALA A 90 -8.77 7.98 -9.73
N ASP A 91 -8.43 8.16 -11.01
CA ASP A 91 -8.47 9.46 -11.68
C ASP A 91 -9.90 9.89 -12.06
N ARG A 92 -10.81 8.93 -12.27
CA ARG A 92 -12.20 9.20 -12.69
C ARG A 92 -13.16 9.52 -11.54
N PHE A 93 -12.87 9.07 -10.32
CA PHE A 93 -13.75 9.22 -9.15
C PHE A 93 -13.20 10.20 -8.11
N SER A 94 -14.07 10.69 -7.22
CA SER A 94 -13.63 11.60 -6.14
C SER A 94 -12.62 10.90 -5.22
N LYS A 95 -11.53 11.58 -4.86
CA LYS A 95 -10.43 11.03 -4.03
C LYS A 95 -10.95 10.38 -2.74
N ARG A 96 -11.98 10.97 -2.11
CA ARG A 96 -12.58 10.44 -0.88
C ARG A 96 -13.28 9.10 -1.12
N SER A 97 -14.05 8.98 -2.19
CA SER A 97 -14.77 7.75 -2.54
C SER A 97 -13.81 6.59 -2.83
N VAL A 98 -12.73 6.86 -3.55
CA VAL A 98 -11.71 5.87 -3.89
C VAL A 98 -11.01 5.35 -2.64
N ILE A 99 -10.58 6.24 -1.74
CA ILE A 99 -9.92 5.86 -0.48
C ILE A 99 -10.84 4.99 0.39
N VAL A 100 -12.11 5.38 0.54
CA VAL A 100 -13.06 4.62 1.37
C VAL A 100 -13.35 3.25 0.76
N ALA A 101 -13.58 3.18 -0.56
CA ALA A 101 -13.82 1.92 -1.25
C ALA A 101 -12.62 0.96 -1.15
N CYS A 102 -11.39 1.46 -1.35
CA CYS A 102 -10.18 0.64 -1.19
C CYS A 102 -10.06 0.08 0.23
N LYS A 103 -10.35 0.89 1.26
CA LYS A 103 -10.24 0.45 2.66
C LYS A 103 -11.28 -0.59 3.04
N VAL A 104 -12.51 -0.46 2.51
CA VAL A 104 -13.56 -1.47 2.69
C VAL A 104 -13.20 -2.76 1.95
N ALA A 105 -12.71 -2.65 0.71
CA ALA A 105 -12.26 -3.80 -0.06
C ALA A 105 -11.11 -4.54 0.64
N GLU A 106 -10.11 -3.80 1.15
CA GLU A 106 -8.99 -4.34 1.95
C GLU A 106 -9.51 -5.12 3.18
N LEU A 107 -10.44 -4.54 3.94
CA LEU A 107 -11.05 -5.21 5.10
C LEU A 107 -11.79 -6.49 4.71
N VAL A 108 -12.60 -6.44 3.64
CA VAL A 108 -13.37 -7.61 3.16
C VAL A 108 -12.43 -8.71 2.70
N ILE A 109 -11.36 -8.38 1.97
CA ILE A 109 -10.37 -9.36 1.51
C ILE A 109 -9.65 -9.99 2.71
N MET A 110 -9.27 -9.22 3.73
CA MET A 110 -8.64 -9.77 4.95
C MET A 110 -9.59 -10.64 5.79
N VAL A 111 -10.91 -10.45 5.70
CA VAL A 111 -11.90 -11.27 6.43
C VAL A 111 -12.29 -12.54 5.67
N LEU A 112 -12.28 -12.48 4.33
CA LEU A 112 -12.65 -13.60 3.47
C LEU A 112 -11.46 -14.51 3.10
N GLY A 113 -10.23 -14.01 3.21
CA GLY A 113 -9.00 -14.78 3.06
C GLY A 113 -8.58 -15.46 4.35
#